data_AF-A0A8J6V9Q7-F1
#
_entry.id   AF-A0A8J6V9Q7-F1
#
_cell.length_a   1.000
_cell.length_b   1.000
_cell.length_c   1.000
_cell.angle_alpha   90.00
_cell.angle_beta   90.00
_cell.angle_gamma   90.00
#
_symmetry.space_group_name_H-M   'P 1'
#
loop_
_entity.id
_entity.type
_entity.pdbx_description
1 polymer ?
#
loop_
_entity_poly.entity_id
_entity_poly.type
_entity_poly.pdbx_seq_one_letter_code
_entity_poly.pdbx_strand_id
1 'polypeptide(L)' 'MAKEEVTKLFKAVQADPALKEKLNSAPNLEAFVKMAEESGYSFTVEEWNAVTGFVVEELEGELSEIPGL' A
#
# COMPACT_ATOMS: atom_id res chain seq x y z
N MET A 1 -12.56 8.98 4.06
CA MET A 1 -13.24 7.80 3.50
C MET A 1 -12.35 6.98 2.55
N ALA A 2 -11.10 7.35 2.24
CA ALA A 2 -10.20 6.46 1.48
C ALA A 2 -9.15 5.70 2.29
N LYS A 3 -8.74 6.17 3.49
CA LYS A 3 -7.83 5.40 4.36
C LYS A 3 -8.35 4.00 4.66
N GLU A 4 -9.67 3.86 4.77
CA GLU A 4 -10.34 2.59 5.02
C GLU A 4 -10.26 1.65 3.80
N GLU A 5 -10.44 2.18 2.58
CA GLU A 5 -10.31 1.42 1.34
C GLU A 5 -8.87 0.96 1.09
N VAL A 6 -7.90 1.84 1.33
CA VAL A 6 -6.47 1.50 1.28
C VAL A 6 -6.15 0.40 2.30
N THR A 7 -6.69 0.49 3.52
CA THR A 7 -6.50 -0.52 4.56
C THR A 7 -7.16 -1.86 4.21
N LYS A 8 -8.36 -1.84 3.62
CA LYS A 8 -9.04 -3.06 3.16
C LYS A 8 -8.26 -3.71 2.02
N LEU A 9 -7.76 -2.93 1.06
CA LEU A 9 -6.87 -3.44 0.01
C LEU A 9 -5.60 -4.03 0.64
N PHE A 10 -4.97 -3.34 1.58
CA PHE A 10 -3.74 -3.81 2.25
C PHE A 10 -3.96 -5.12 3.02
N LYS A 11 -5.14 -5.31 3.63
CA LYS A 11 -5.53 -6.59 4.23
C LYS A 11 -5.80 -7.66 3.17
N ALA A 12 -6.46 -7.30 2.08
CA ALA A 12 -6.76 -8.22 0.99
C ALA A 12 -5.49 -8.73 0.30
N VAL A 13 -4.50 -7.87 0.03
CA VAL A 13 -3.22 -8.29 -0.55
C VAL A 13 -2.33 -9.07 0.41
N GLN A 14 -2.53 -8.90 1.74
CA GLN A 14 -1.84 -9.74 2.73
C GLN A 14 -2.49 -11.13 2.85
N ALA A 15 -3.81 -11.21 2.72
CA ALA A 15 -4.55 -12.47 2.71
C ALA A 15 -4.42 -13.21 1.37
N ASP A 16 -4.28 -12.46 0.26
CA ASP A 16 -4.27 -12.97 -1.09
C ASP A 16 -2.98 -12.55 -1.84
N PRO A 17 -1.97 -13.43 -1.89
CA PRO A 17 -0.70 -13.13 -2.54
C PRO A 17 -0.83 -12.95 -4.06
N ALA A 18 -1.85 -13.55 -4.71
CA ALA A 18 -2.08 -13.36 -6.14
C ALA A 18 -2.56 -11.94 -6.44
N LEU A 19 -3.44 -11.38 -5.59
CA LEU A 19 -3.84 -9.98 -5.68
C LEU A 19 -2.63 -9.05 -5.46
N LYS A 20 -1.76 -9.38 -4.50
CA LYS A 20 -0.51 -8.65 -4.25
C LYS A 20 0.40 -8.63 -5.47
N GLU A 21 0.66 -9.78 -6.09
CA GLU A 21 1.53 -9.85 -7.27
C GLU A 21 0.93 -9.12 -8.48
N LYS A 22 -0.39 -9.21 -8.66
CA LYS A 22 -1.10 -8.49 -9.72
C LYS A 22 -0.94 -6.98 -9.57
N LEU A 23 -1.11 -6.47 -8.35
CA LEU A 23 -0.96 -5.04 -8.07
C LEU A 23 0.51 -4.59 -8.11
N ASN A 24 1.45 -5.43 -7.67
CA ASN A 24 2.89 -5.15 -7.80
C ASN A 24 3.37 -5.20 -9.26
N SER A 25 2.62 -5.84 -10.15
CA SER A 25 2.91 -5.82 -11.60
C SER A 25 2.50 -4.49 -12.25
N ALA A 26 1.85 -3.58 -11.53
CA ALA A 26 1.52 -2.27 -12.05
C ALA A 26 2.80 -1.45 -12.30
N PRO A 27 2.98 -0.88 -13.50
CA PRO A 27 4.19 -0.12 -13.86
C PRO A 27 4.27 1.24 -13.16
N ASN A 28 3.15 1.74 -12.63
CA ASN A 28 3.06 3.02 -11.94
C ASN A 28 1.87 3.03 -10.97
N LEU A 29 1.84 4.04 -10.09
CA LEU A 29 0.80 4.22 -9.09
C LEU A 29 -0.59 4.42 -9.69
N GLU A 30 -0.71 5.08 -10.85
CA GLU A 30 -2.00 5.25 -11.52
C GLU A 30 -2.59 3.91 -11.98
N ALA A 31 -1.76 3.05 -12.56
CA ALA A 31 -2.14 1.70 -12.95
C ALA A 31 -2.50 0.85 -11.72
N PHE A 32 -1.76 1.00 -10.62
CA PHE A 32 -2.06 0.34 -9.34
C PHE A 32 -3.44 0.72 -8.82
N VAL A 33 -3.71 2.03 -8.73
CA VAL A 33 -4.98 2.57 -8.27
C VAL A 33 -6.12 2.10 -9.15
N LYS A 34 -5.93 2.11 -10.48
CA LYS A 34 -6.93 1.64 -11.42
C LYS A 34 -7.24 0.15 -11.25
N MET A 35 -6.23 -0.69 -11.04
CA MET A 35 -6.42 -2.12 -10.76
C MET A 35 -7.12 -2.36 -9.42
N ALA A 36 -6.85 -1.53 -8.42
CA ALA A 36 -7.53 -1.59 -7.13
C ALA A 36 -9.01 -1.16 -7.25
N GLU A 37 -9.29 -0.13 -8.06
CA GLU A 37 -10.66 0.31 -8.37
C GLU A 37 -11.45 -0.78 -9.09
N GLU A 38 -10.83 -1.46 -10.07
CA GLU A 38 -11.42 -2.64 -10.72
C GLU A 38 -11.67 -3.81 -9.75
N SER A 39 -10.94 -3.86 -8.63
CA SER A 39 -11.11 -4.85 -7.57
C SER A 39 -12.16 -4.43 -6.52
N GLY A 40 -12.79 -3.26 -6.70
CA GLY A 40 -13.82 -2.72 -5.82
C GLY A 40 -13.31 -1.75 -4.75
N TYR A 41 -12.05 -1.31 -4.83
CA TYR A 41 -11.45 -0.35 -3.90
C TYR A 41 -11.23 0.99 -4.59
N SER A 42 -12.09 1.97 -4.30
CA SER A 42 -11.98 3.31 -4.90
C SER A 42 -11.16 4.25 -4.02
N PHE A 43 -9.95 4.59 -4.45
CA PHE A 43 -9.09 5.60 -3.82
C PHE A 43 -8.19 6.24 -4.88
N THR A 44 -7.59 7.39 -4.58
CA THR A 44 -6.67 8.08 -5.50
C THR A 44 -5.20 7.79 -5.21
N VAL A 45 -4.32 8.11 -6.16
CA VAL A 45 -2.86 8.02 -5.97
C VAL A 45 -2.40 8.91 -4.81
N GLU A 46 -2.99 10.11 -4.67
CA GLU A 46 -2.70 11.04 -3.59
C GLU A 46 -3.06 10.43 -2.23
N GLU A 47 -4.21 9.77 -2.12
CA GLU A 47 -4.64 9.11 -0.89
C GLU A 47 -3.81 7.87 -0.58
N TRP A 48 -3.42 7.10 -1.58
CA TRP A 48 -2.47 6.00 -1.41
C TRP A 48 -1.14 6.51 -0.86
N ASN A 49 -0.56 7.54 -1.49
CA ASN A 49 0.70 8.13 -1.06
C ASN A 49 0.59 8.75 0.34
N ALA A 50 -0.53 9.40 0.66
CA ALA A 50 -0.79 9.94 1.98
C ALA A 50 -0.96 8.86 3.07
N VAL A 51 -1.27 7.61 2.72
CA VAL A 51 -1.35 6.49 3.67
C VAL A 51 -0.03 5.73 3.72
N THR A 52 0.53 5.33 2.58
CA THR A 52 1.77 4.55 2.53
C THR A 52 3.01 5.40 2.80
N GLY A 53 3.02 6.67 2.37
CA GLY A 53 4.09 7.61 2.68
C GLY A 53 4.17 7.93 4.16
N PHE A 54 3.01 8.07 4.83
CA PHE A 54 2.96 8.22 6.28
C PHE A 54 3.48 6.98 7.03
N VAL A 55 3.19 5.78 6.50
CA VAL A 55 3.68 4.51 7.06
C VAL A 55 5.20 4.37 6.93
N VAL A 56 5.83 4.95 5.90
CA VAL A 56 7.29 4.93 5.73
C VAL A 56 7.97 5.90 6.70
N GLU A 57 7.45 7.13 6.85
CA GLU A 57 8.01 8.10 7.81
C GLU A 57 7.86 7.66 9.27
N GLU A 58 6.83 6.87 9.63
CA GLU A 58 6.71 6.30 10.99
C GLU A 58 7.57 5.04 11.22
N LEU A 59 7.94 4.28 10.17
CA LEU A 59 8.73 3.04 10.32
C LEU A 59 10.25 3.23 10.22
N GLU A 60 10.74 4.33 9.65
CA GLU A 60 12.18 4.65 9.68
C GLU A 60 12.70 4.99 11.09
N GLY A 61 11.81 5.11 12.09
CA GLY A 61 12.16 5.34 13.49
C GLY A 61 12.64 4.10 14.27
N GLU A 62 12.41 2.87 13.80
CA GLU A 62 12.70 1.65 14.60
C GLU A 62 13.86 0.77 14.08
N LEU A 63 14.48 1.07 12.94
CA LEU A 63 15.60 0.27 12.39
C LEU A 63 16.99 0.79 12.74
N SER A 64 17.12 1.79 13.63
CA SER A 64 18.41 2.39 13.98
C SER A 64 19.02 1.89 15.30
N GLU A 65 18.74 0.67 15.77
CA GLU A 65 19.46 0.13 16.94
C GLU A 65 19.68 -1.39 16.83
N ILE A 66 20.52 -1.84 15.88
CA ILE A 66 21.31 -3.06 16.12
C ILE A 66 22.69 -2.60 16.59
N PRO A 67 22.92 -2.43 17.91
CA PRO A 67 24.25 -2.13 18.43
C PRO A 67 25.18 -3.31 18.14
N GLY A 68 26.43 -2.97 17.83
CA GLY A 68 27.42 -3.83 17.19
C GLY A 68 27.59 -5.24 17.74
N LEU A 69 27.94 -6.13 16.81
CA LEU A 69 28.67 -7.36 17.08
C LEU A 69 29.74 -7.54 15.99
#